data_AF-A0A2M7V679-F1
#
_entry.id   AF-A0A2M7V679-F1
#
_cell.length_a   1.000
_cell.length_b   1.000
_cell.length_c   1.000
_cell.angle_alpha   90.00
_cell.angle_beta   90.00
_cell.angle_gamma   90.00
#
_symmetry.space_group_name_H-M   'P 1'
#
loop_
_entity.id
_entity.type
_entity.pdbx_description
1 polymer ?
#
loop_
_entity_poly.entity_id
_entity_poly.type
_entity_poly.pdbx_seq_one_letter_code
_entity_poly.pdbx_strand_id
1 'polypeptide(L)'
;MREETIKKVQEDADKDFSYALNETGDYRESWRIFRIMAEFVEGYQFLNSLHNEVTVFGSARFDENEKHYIVARAFGKLLAEHGYTTITGGGPGIMEAANRGAQEGHGPSVGLNIQLPFEQRVNPYVGKSTAFYYFFTRKVMLTSPAHAHIFFPGGFGTFDEFFEVVHNIEIGKMCPMPIVLVGKDYWEPVVHFIREKTCPMGSVKREHVDSWKIVDTAEEAIAAMEEMGKEIPHCDLSVSNFHSGEKNIDWRIFRIMAELVEGFEFLTGLVEDVTVLGTRHIEQDSHYYATAYELGSRLAKSGYAVVTGGSIGVAEAVNKGAMEAGGESLGIGLEVYGKESMNPYVTKSISFKFPFTRKLIVTAPSKAFIFFPGGFGTLHHLFEILTLIETKKMQQIPIILIDHAFWEP
;
A
#
# COMPACT_ATOMS: atom_id res chain seq x y z
N MET A 1 35.01 3.92 6.90
CA MET A 1 33.71 3.25 7.08
C MET A 1 32.98 3.14 5.74
N ARG A 2 33.37 2.23 4.84
CA ARG A 2 32.66 2.09 3.55
C ARG A 2 32.52 0.65 3.06
N GLU A 3 33.50 -0.22 3.19
CA GLU A 3 33.36 -1.60 2.65
C GLU A 3 32.70 -2.57 3.62
N GLU A 4 33.12 -2.63 4.88
CA GLU A 4 32.49 -3.51 5.89
C GLU A 4 31.03 -3.16 6.14
N THR A 5 30.68 -1.86 6.11
CA THR A 5 29.30 -1.41 6.24
C THR A 5 28.46 -1.80 5.01
N ILE A 6 29.02 -1.72 3.79
CA ILE A 6 28.32 -2.17 2.57
C ILE A 6 28.13 -3.68 2.57
N LYS A 7 29.16 -4.44 2.96
CA LYS A 7 29.11 -5.91 3.01
C LYS A 7 28.11 -6.41 4.06
N LYS A 8 28.05 -5.76 5.22
CA LYS A 8 27.09 -6.06 6.28
C LYS A 8 25.67 -5.62 5.94
N VAL A 9 25.51 -4.50 5.20
CA VAL A 9 24.22 -4.09 4.62
C VAL A 9 23.76 -5.10 3.56
N GLN A 10 24.65 -5.71 2.78
CA GLN A 10 24.30 -6.77 1.84
C GLN A 10 23.92 -8.08 2.57
N GLU A 11 24.76 -8.57 3.48
CA GLU A 11 24.51 -9.80 4.26
C GLU A 11 23.25 -9.75 5.14
N ASP A 12 22.86 -8.55 5.61
CA ASP A 12 21.64 -8.37 6.40
C ASP A 12 20.42 -7.94 5.55
N ALA A 13 20.62 -7.47 4.33
CA ALA A 13 19.53 -7.26 3.38
C ALA A 13 18.95 -8.60 2.93
N ASP A 14 19.78 -9.65 2.76
CA ASP A 14 19.37 -11.04 2.47
C ASP A 14 18.34 -11.61 3.48
N LYS A 15 18.19 -10.95 4.64
CA LYS A 15 17.32 -11.36 5.73
C LYS A 15 15.94 -10.69 5.71
N ASP A 16 15.75 -9.54 5.05
CA ASP A 16 14.44 -8.88 4.94
C ASP A 16 13.67 -9.40 3.71
N PHE A 17 12.44 -9.87 3.91
CA PHE A 17 11.60 -10.46 2.86
C PHE A 17 11.43 -9.57 1.63
N SER A 18 11.34 -8.26 1.84
CA SER A 18 11.18 -7.32 0.72
C SER A 18 12.41 -7.33 -0.20
N TYR A 19 13.60 -7.59 0.34
CA TYR A 19 14.83 -7.85 -0.41
C TYR A 19 14.90 -9.28 -0.97
N ALA A 20 14.42 -10.28 -0.21
CA ALA A 20 14.37 -11.68 -0.63
C ALA A 20 13.34 -11.97 -1.75
N LEU A 21 12.46 -11.02 -2.08
CA LEU A 21 11.69 -11.05 -3.31
C LEU A 21 12.61 -10.96 -4.56
N ASN A 22 13.80 -10.35 -4.46
CA ASN A 22 14.75 -10.19 -5.57
C ASN A 22 15.69 -11.38 -5.78
N GLU A 23 15.83 -12.27 -4.80
CA GLU A 23 16.70 -13.43 -4.96
C GLU A 23 15.86 -14.64 -5.35
N THR A 24 16.47 -15.52 -6.14
CA THR A 24 16.04 -16.88 -6.48
C THR A 24 15.95 -17.79 -5.24
N GLY A 25 15.59 -17.24 -4.09
CA GLY A 25 15.48 -17.93 -2.82
C GLY A 25 14.35 -18.94 -2.87
N ASP A 26 14.55 -20.06 -2.19
CA ASP A 26 13.51 -21.05 -2.04
C ASP A 26 12.37 -20.44 -1.21
N TYR A 27 11.31 -19.97 -1.88
CA TYR A 27 10.12 -19.41 -1.24
C TYR A 27 9.42 -20.42 -0.31
N ARG A 28 9.86 -21.69 -0.30
CA ARG A 28 9.42 -22.77 0.59
C ARG A 28 10.17 -22.83 1.92
N GLU A 29 10.95 -21.82 2.31
CA GLU A 29 11.44 -21.75 3.70
C GLU A 29 10.25 -21.62 4.66
N SER A 30 9.73 -22.75 5.15
CA SER A 30 8.53 -22.82 5.98
C SER A 30 8.61 -21.91 7.21
N TRP A 31 9.82 -21.71 7.76
CA TRP A 31 10.08 -20.80 8.87
C TRP A 31 9.73 -19.34 8.56
N ARG A 32 9.86 -18.89 7.31
CA ARG A 32 9.49 -17.53 6.90
C ARG A 32 7.99 -17.32 7.00
N ILE A 33 7.21 -18.26 6.48
CA ILE A 33 5.75 -18.22 6.54
C ILE A 33 5.29 -18.23 7.99
N PHE A 34 5.86 -19.10 8.85
CA PHE A 34 5.54 -19.09 10.27
C PHE A 34 5.83 -17.76 10.96
N ARG A 35 6.93 -17.07 10.60
CA ARG A 35 7.22 -15.72 11.11
C ARG A 35 6.19 -14.68 10.66
N ILE A 36 5.84 -14.69 9.36
CA ILE A 36 4.79 -13.80 8.83
C ILE A 36 3.48 -14.01 9.61
N MET A 37 3.12 -15.27 9.86
CA MET A 37 1.90 -15.58 10.61
C MET A 37 1.99 -15.09 12.05
N ALA A 38 3.13 -15.29 12.72
CA ALA A 38 3.34 -14.77 14.07
C ALA A 38 3.18 -13.25 14.11
N GLU A 39 3.75 -12.52 13.16
CA GLU A 39 3.62 -11.06 13.06
C GLU A 39 2.20 -10.59 12.81
N PHE A 40 1.44 -11.31 11.99
CA PHE A 40 0.02 -11.00 11.82
C PHE A 40 -0.76 -11.22 13.12
N VAL A 41 -0.53 -12.34 13.81
CA VAL A 41 -1.20 -12.64 15.09
C VAL A 41 -0.84 -11.59 16.14
N GLU A 42 0.45 -11.32 16.36
CA GLU A 42 0.94 -10.35 17.33
C GLU A 42 0.49 -8.93 17.01
N GLY A 43 0.58 -8.53 15.74
CA GLY A 43 0.15 -7.21 15.27
C GLY A 43 -1.35 -7.00 15.49
N TYR A 44 -2.19 -7.96 15.11
CA TYR A 44 -3.63 -7.86 15.32
C TYR A 44 -4.03 -7.91 16.81
N GLN A 45 -3.37 -8.73 17.63
CA GLN A 45 -3.59 -8.74 19.07
C GLN A 45 -3.20 -7.41 19.70
N PHE A 46 -2.10 -6.80 19.25
CA PHE A 46 -1.67 -5.49 19.69
C PHE A 46 -2.69 -4.41 19.32
N LEU A 47 -3.15 -4.37 18.07
CA LEU A 47 -4.18 -3.41 17.63
C LEU A 47 -5.50 -3.59 18.39
N ASN A 48 -5.95 -4.83 18.63
CA ASN A 48 -7.15 -5.12 19.44
C ASN A 48 -7.08 -4.60 20.89
N SER A 49 -5.86 -4.33 21.40
CA SER A 49 -5.68 -3.78 22.75
C SER A 49 -5.79 -2.25 22.80
N LEU A 50 -5.91 -1.61 21.63
CA LEU A 50 -6.04 -0.16 21.48
C LEU A 50 -7.53 0.21 21.30
N HIS A 51 -7.82 1.49 21.52
CA HIS A 51 -9.14 2.07 21.33
C HIS A 51 -8.98 3.52 20.86
N ASN A 52 -9.98 4.03 20.12
CA ASN A 52 -9.99 5.41 19.61
C ASN A 52 -8.75 5.74 18.77
N GLU A 53 -8.31 4.81 17.93
CA GLU A 53 -7.07 4.91 17.16
C GLU A 53 -7.18 5.95 16.05
N VAL A 54 -6.18 6.83 15.95
CA VAL A 54 -5.98 7.71 14.80
C VAL A 54 -4.57 7.47 14.28
N THR A 55 -4.46 7.05 13.02
CA THR A 55 -3.15 6.78 12.41
C THR A 55 -2.65 8.02 11.68
N VAL A 56 -1.44 8.44 12.01
CA VAL A 56 -0.79 9.62 11.43
C VAL A 56 0.40 9.19 10.57
N PHE A 57 0.38 9.63 9.31
CA PHE A 57 1.39 9.36 8.29
C PHE A 57 2.10 10.64 7.86
N GLY A 58 3.34 10.52 7.41
CA GLY A 58 4.09 11.63 6.85
C GLY A 58 5.59 11.34 6.76
N SER A 59 6.33 12.30 6.24
CA SER A 59 7.77 12.17 6.01
C SER A 59 8.56 12.00 7.32
N ALA A 60 9.56 11.10 7.26
CA ALA A 60 10.54 10.89 8.31
C ALA A 60 11.67 11.95 8.32
N ARG A 61 11.64 12.92 7.39
CA ARG A 61 12.74 13.86 7.12
C ARG A 61 12.51 15.27 7.68
N PHE A 62 11.31 15.57 8.19
CA PHE A 62 11.01 16.89 8.75
C PHE A 62 11.71 17.10 10.09
N ASP A 63 12.31 18.27 10.30
CA ASP A 63 12.89 18.69 11.58
C ASP A 63 11.91 19.47 12.47
N GLU A 64 12.26 19.65 13.74
CA GLU A 64 11.37 20.25 14.75
C GLU A 64 10.93 21.70 14.47
N ASN A 65 11.68 22.43 13.63
CA ASN A 65 11.40 23.83 13.30
C ASN A 65 10.55 23.98 12.04
N GLU A 66 10.34 22.90 11.29
CA GLU A 66 9.56 22.95 10.06
C GLU A 66 8.05 23.02 10.34
N LYS A 67 7.35 23.74 9.45
CA LYS A 67 5.89 24.00 9.54
C LYS A 67 5.11 22.72 9.86
N HIS A 68 5.33 21.65 9.10
CA HIS A 68 4.54 20.43 9.22
C HIS A 68 4.87 19.62 10.48
N TYR A 69 6.10 19.68 11.00
CA TYR A 69 6.43 19.06 12.29
C TYR A 69 5.68 19.76 13.41
N ILE A 70 5.68 21.09 13.44
CA ILE A 70 4.99 21.88 14.46
C ILE A 70 3.49 21.57 14.46
N VAL A 71 2.86 21.51 13.27
CA VAL A 71 1.45 21.17 13.13
C VAL A 71 1.18 19.72 13.56
N ALA A 72 2.03 18.76 13.18
CA ALA A 72 1.87 17.36 13.59
C ALA A 72 1.98 17.17 15.11
N ARG A 73 2.88 17.91 15.77
CA ARG A 73 3.00 17.92 17.23
C ARG A 73 1.79 18.55 17.91
N ALA A 74 1.31 19.68 17.41
CA ALA A 74 0.07 20.28 17.93
C ALA A 74 -1.12 19.33 17.76
N PHE A 75 -1.21 18.66 16.61
CA PHE A 75 -2.27 17.70 16.31
C PHE A 75 -2.21 16.48 17.23
N GLY A 76 -1.04 15.87 17.45
CA GLY A 76 -0.89 14.77 18.40
C GLY A 76 -1.32 15.14 19.82
N LYS A 77 -1.05 16.39 20.24
CA LYS A 77 -1.53 16.90 21.54
C LYS A 77 -3.05 17.02 21.59
N LEU A 78 -3.66 17.57 20.55
CA LEU A 78 -5.12 17.67 20.44
C LEU A 78 -5.77 16.27 20.45
N LEU A 79 -5.20 15.28 19.75
CA LEU A 79 -5.69 13.91 19.79
C LEU A 79 -5.75 13.36 21.22
N ALA A 80 -4.68 13.55 21.99
CA ALA A 80 -4.63 13.14 23.39
C ALA A 80 -5.68 13.86 24.25
N GLU A 81 -5.84 15.17 24.10
CA GLU A 81 -6.84 15.97 24.83
C GLU A 81 -8.29 15.54 24.51
N HIS A 82 -8.54 15.01 23.31
CA HIS A 82 -9.86 14.50 22.89
C HIS A 82 -10.04 12.99 23.13
N GLY A 83 -9.06 12.33 23.76
CA GLY A 83 -9.16 10.91 24.15
C GLY A 83 -8.89 9.89 23.04
N TYR A 84 -8.16 10.30 21.99
CA TYR A 84 -7.71 9.43 20.92
C TYR A 84 -6.31 8.83 21.18
N THR A 85 -6.10 7.61 20.68
CA THR A 85 -4.81 6.93 20.65
C THR A 85 -4.07 7.31 19.36
N THR A 86 -2.89 7.91 19.47
CA THR A 86 -2.08 8.26 18.29
C THR A 86 -1.24 7.06 17.85
N ILE A 87 -1.46 6.56 16.64
CA ILE A 87 -0.65 5.51 16.01
C ILE A 87 0.24 6.13 14.93
N THR A 88 1.52 5.78 14.92
CA THR A 88 2.46 6.15 13.86
C THR A 88 3.36 4.97 13.50
N GLY A 89 4.20 5.13 12.48
CA GLY A 89 5.28 4.19 12.18
C GLY A 89 6.47 4.21 13.16
N GLY A 90 6.47 5.09 14.17
CA GLY A 90 7.46 5.15 15.25
C GLY A 90 8.85 5.67 14.86
N GLY A 91 9.03 6.13 13.61
CA GLY A 91 10.26 6.79 13.15
C GLY A 91 10.35 8.28 13.50
N PRO A 92 11.38 8.99 12.99
CA PRO A 92 11.55 10.44 13.16
C PRO A 92 10.55 11.25 12.31
N GLY A 93 10.68 12.59 12.33
CA GLY A 93 9.88 13.48 11.50
C GLY A 93 8.44 13.62 11.96
N ILE A 94 7.48 13.57 11.03
CA ILE A 94 6.04 13.71 11.36
C ILE A 94 5.58 12.67 12.38
N MET A 95 6.08 11.42 12.26
CA MET A 95 5.74 10.35 13.19
C MET A 95 6.16 10.71 14.61
N GLU A 96 7.40 11.16 14.78
CA GLU A 96 7.91 11.63 16.07
C GLU A 96 7.13 12.82 16.59
N ALA A 97 6.85 13.82 15.74
CA ALA A 97 6.09 15.00 16.12
C ALA A 97 4.72 14.62 16.70
N ALA A 98 3.96 13.77 16.01
CA ALA A 98 2.66 13.30 16.46
C ALA A 98 2.75 12.50 17.77
N ASN A 99 3.71 11.58 17.89
CA ASN A 99 3.95 10.83 19.12
C ASN A 99 4.31 11.75 20.31
N ARG A 100 5.16 12.75 20.05
CA ARG A 100 5.56 13.77 21.02
C ARG A 100 4.37 14.59 21.49
N GLY A 101 3.56 15.06 20.56
CA GLY A 101 2.32 15.78 20.86
C GLY A 101 1.41 14.97 21.76
N ALA A 102 1.18 13.70 21.42
CA ALA A 102 0.32 12.81 22.19
C ALA A 102 0.84 12.62 23.62
N GLN A 103 2.15 12.42 23.81
CA GLN A 103 2.74 12.34 25.15
C GLN A 103 2.63 13.65 25.94
N GLU A 104 2.84 14.80 25.29
CA GLU A 104 2.72 16.13 25.90
C GLU A 104 1.27 16.46 26.31
N GLY A 105 0.30 15.89 25.60
CA GLY A 105 -1.12 15.90 25.97
C GLY A 105 -1.53 14.80 26.95
N HIS A 106 -0.58 14.00 27.45
CA HIS A 106 -0.81 12.86 28.35
C HIS A 106 -1.70 11.75 27.78
N GLY A 107 -1.74 11.59 26.46
CA GLY A 107 -2.50 10.56 25.77
C GLY A 107 -1.67 9.35 25.32
N PRO A 108 -2.32 8.29 24.83
CA PRO A 108 -1.63 7.11 24.32
C PRO A 108 -0.85 7.43 23.03
N SER A 109 0.45 7.13 23.05
CA SER A 109 1.35 7.26 21.91
C SER A 109 1.88 5.89 21.49
N VAL A 110 1.58 5.47 20.27
CA VAL A 110 1.84 4.14 19.73
C VAL A 110 2.78 4.21 18.52
N GLY A 111 3.75 3.31 18.45
CA GLY A 111 4.64 3.13 17.30
C GLY A 111 4.63 1.70 16.79
N LEU A 112 4.31 1.51 15.51
CA LEU A 112 4.47 0.24 14.80
C LEU A 112 5.82 0.25 14.08
N ASN A 113 6.84 -0.34 14.70
CA ASN A 113 8.24 -0.21 14.27
C ASN A 113 8.67 -1.33 13.33
N ILE A 114 9.72 -1.10 12.53
CA ILE A 114 10.41 -2.17 11.80
C ILE A 114 11.75 -2.50 12.50
N GLN A 115 12.02 -3.79 12.69
CA GLN A 115 13.29 -4.31 13.20
C GLN A 115 14.32 -4.26 12.08
N LEU A 116 15.07 -3.15 12.00
CA LEU A 116 16.20 -3.06 11.09
C LEU A 116 17.50 -3.52 11.79
N PRO A 117 18.40 -4.25 11.09
CA PRO A 117 19.72 -4.65 11.60
C PRO A 117 20.58 -3.46 12.07
N PHE A 118 20.32 -2.27 11.54
CA PHE A 118 20.89 -1.00 12.01
C PHE A 118 19.75 -0.04 12.35
N GLU A 119 19.63 0.25 13.66
CA GLU A 119 18.72 1.19 14.32
C GLU A 119 17.84 2.07 13.40
N GLN A 120 16.60 1.64 13.15
CA GLN A 120 15.54 2.64 13.21
C GLN A 120 15.29 2.89 14.69
N ARG A 121 15.85 4.00 15.21
CA ARG A 121 15.57 4.39 16.59
C ARG A 121 14.08 4.68 16.68
N VAL A 122 13.37 3.85 17.42
CA VAL A 122 12.04 4.18 17.92
C VAL A 122 12.16 5.57 18.54
N ASN A 123 11.35 6.51 18.06
CA ASN A 123 11.43 7.85 18.57
C ASN A 123 11.13 7.86 20.09
N PRO A 124 11.74 8.77 20.87
CA PRO A 124 11.68 8.71 22.33
C PRO A 124 10.28 8.96 22.89
N TYR A 125 9.32 9.36 22.05
CA TYR A 125 7.97 9.70 22.43
C TYR A 125 6.96 8.58 22.15
N VAL A 126 7.42 7.39 21.75
CA VAL A 126 6.57 6.20 21.67
C VAL A 126 6.38 5.63 23.08
N GLY A 127 5.13 5.52 23.53
CA GLY A 127 4.77 4.94 24.83
C GLY A 127 4.53 3.43 24.77
N LYS A 128 3.81 2.96 23.74
CA LYS A 128 3.60 1.53 23.45
C LYS A 128 4.09 1.22 22.04
N SER A 129 4.68 0.05 21.84
CA SER A 129 5.11 -0.36 20.50
C SER A 129 4.99 -1.86 20.29
N THR A 130 4.81 -2.22 19.02
CA THR A 130 5.14 -3.56 18.51
C THR A 130 6.14 -3.41 17.37
N ALA A 131 6.92 -4.45 17.14
CA ALA A 131 8.02 -4.42 16.18
C ALA A 131 7.88 -5.56 15.18
N PHE A 132 7.94 -5.24 13.91
CA PHE A 132 7.82 -6.17 12.80
C PHE A 132 9.17 -6.38 12.15
N TYR A 133 9.38 -7.55 11.61
CA TYR A 133 10.56 -7.86 10.83
C TYR A 133 10.34 -7.57 9.35
N TYR A 134 9.12 -7.71 8.84
CA TYR A 134 8.80 -7.43 7.44
C TYR A 134 8.06 -6.10 7.25
N PHE A 135 8.46 -5.33 6.22
CA PHE A 135 7.81 -4.06 5.90
C PHE A 135 6.32 -4.21 5.58
N PHE A 136 5.96 -5.28 4.86
CA PHE A 136 4.57 -5.45 4.41
C PHE A 136 3.62 -5.79 5.57
N THR A 137 4.03 -6.64 6.54
CA THR A 137 3.21 -6.96 7.72
C THR A 137 3.00 -5.72 8.58
N ARG A 138 4.08 -4.95 8.81
CA ARG A 138 4.03 -3.64 9.48
C ARG A 138 3.05 -2.70 8.80
N LYS A 139 3.13 -2.59 7.47
CA LYS A 139 2.27 -1.70 6.69
C LYS A 139 0.80 -2.09 6.82
N VAL A 140 0.48 -3.39 6.74
CA VAL A 140 -0.90 -3.86 6.95
C VAL A 140 -1.44 -3.45 8.32
N MET A 141 -0.60 -3.46 9.37
CA MET A 141 -1.01 -3.00 10.70
C MET A 141 -1.15 -1.48 10.78
N LEU A 142 -0.28 -0.72 10.11
CA LEU A 142 -0.37 0.74 10.03
C LEU A 142 -1.62 1.21 9.29
N THR A 143 -1.92 0.59 8.15
CA THR A 143 -3.09 0.91 7.32
C THR A 143 -4.32 0.11 7.74
N SER A 144 -4.34 -0.47 8.95
CA SER A 144 -5.54 -1.12 9.47
C SER A 144 -6.62 -0.07 9.78
N PRO A 145 -7.93 -0.44 9.77
CA PRO A 145 -8.98 0.51 10.06
C PRO A 145 -8.75 1.20 11.40
N ALA A 146 -8.99 2.51 11.39
CA ALA A 146 -8.85 3.38 12.54
C ALA A 146 -10.06 4.33 12.58
N HIS A 147 -10.19 5.12 13.64
CA HIS A 147 -11.19 6.19 13.68
C HIS A 147 -10.94 7.25 12.62
N ALA A 148 -9.69 7.46 12.22
CA ALA A 148 -9.31 8.30 11.09
C ALA A 148 -7.88 8.02 10.61
N HIS A 149 -7.61 8.38 9.36
CA HIS A 149 -6.25 8.44 8.81
C HIS A 149 -5.90 9.88 8.45
N ILE A 150 -4.74 10.32 8.93
CA ILE A 150 -4.26 11.69 8.79
C ILE A 150 -2.93 11.67 8.03
N PHE A 151 -2.88 12.34 6.88
CA PHE A 151 -1.71 12.34 6.01
C PHE A 151 -1.08 13.73 5.94
N PHE A 152 0.13 13.85 6.49
CA PHE A 152 0.99 15.01 6.31
C PHE A 152 1.85 14.87 5.04
N PRO A 153 2.57 15.92 4.61
CA PRO A 153 3.45 15.83 3.46
C PRO A 153 4.53 14.76 3.62
N GLY A 154 4.83 14.11 2.51
CA GLY A 154 5.52 12.82 2.50
C GLY A 154 6.35 12.57 1.25
N GLY A 155 7.01 11.41 1.21
CA GLY A 155 7.66 10.89 0.01
C GLY A 155 6.86 9.74 -0.59
N PHE A 156 7.55 8.83 -1.30
CA PHE A 156 6.90 7.65 -1.89
C PHE A 156 6.20 6.76 -0.86
N GLY A 157 6.79 6.55 0.32
CA GLY A 157 6.17 5.72 1.36
C GLY A 157 4.83 6.27 1.85
N THR A 158 4.71 7.60 2.01
CA THR A 158 3.44 8.22 2.40
C THR A 158 2.39 8.13 1.30
N PHE A 159 2.80 8.22 0.04
CA PHE A 159 1.89 8.00 -1.08
C PHE A 159 1.45 6.54 -1.20
N ASP A 160 2.35 5.58 -0.97
CA ASP A 160 2.03 4.16 -0.91
C ASP A 160 0.96 3.89 0.17
N GLU A 161 1.18 4.37 1.40
CA GLU A 161 0.23 4.24 2.51
C GLU A 161 -1.12 4.95 2.20
N PHE A 162 -1.07 6.15 1.62
CA PHE A 162 -2.27 6.90 1.24
C PHE A 162 -3.10 6.14 0.20
N PHE A 163 -2.48 5.73 -0.91
CA PHE A 163 -3.17 5.03 -1.98
C PHE A 163 -3.61 3.62 -1.57
N GLU A 164 -2.91 2.96 -0.64
CA GLU A 164 -3.38 1.70 -0.04
C GLU A 164 -4.72 1.88 0.68
N VAL A 165 -4.80 2.88 1.56
CA VAL A 165 -6.01 3.15 2.35
C VAL A 165 -7.18 3.52 1.45
N VAL A 166 -7.01 4.51 0.56
CA VAL A 166 -8.12 4.96 -0.29
C VAL A 166 -8.53 3.92 -1.32
N HIS A 167 -7.59 3.10 -1.83
CA HIS A 167 -7.93 1.98 -2.69
C HIS A 167 -8.74 0.93 -1.94
N ASN A 168 -8.33 0.52 -0.73
CA ASN A 168 -9.05 -0.48 0.05
C ASN A 168 -10.48 -0.01 0.40
N ILE A 169 -10.67 1.28 0.66
CA ILE A 169 -12.00 1.87 0.86
C ILE A 169 -12.82 1.79 -0.44
N GLU A 170 -12.25 2.19 -1.58
CA GLU A 170 -12.91 2.16 -2.89
C GLU A 170 -13.43 0.77 -3.26
N ILE A 171 -12.64 -0.28 -3.04
CA ILE A 171 -13.01 -1.65 -3.39
C ILE A 171 -13.82 -2.37 -2.30
N GLY A 172 -14.25 -1.64 -1.25
CA GLY A 172 -15.09 -2.18 -0.17
C GLY A 172 -14.37 -3.21 0.72
N LYS A 173 -13.05 -3.18 0.73
CA LYS A 173 -12.19 -4.04 1.54
C LYS A 173 -11.94 -3.40 2.90
N MET A 174 -11.90 -2.08 2.96
CA MET A 174 -11.87 -1.30 4.17
C MET A 174 -13.18 -0.51 4.31
N CYS A 175 -13.68 -0.37 5.53
CA CYS A 175 -14.83 0.47 5.79
C CYS A 175 -14.51 1.94 5.51
N PRO A 176 -15.50 2.78 5.14
CA PRO A 176 -15.27 4.21 5.04
C PRO A 176 -14.86 4.79 6.41
N MET A 177 -13.93 5.74 6.39
CA MET A 177 -13.49 6.50 7.58
C MET A 177 -12.96 7.88 7.17
N PRO A 178 -12.86 8.83 8.11
CA PRO A 178 -12.27 10.13 7.85
C PRO A 178 -10.85 10.04 7.30
N ILE A 179 -10.63 10.70 6.15
CA ILE A 179 -9.33 10.93 5.53
C ILE A 179 -9.06 12.43 5.54
N VAL A 180 -8.07 12.85 6.32
CA VAL A 180 -7.67 14.26 6.44
C VAL A 180 -6.26 14.43 5.90
N LEU A 181 -6.11 15.39 4.99
CA LEU A 181 -4.86 15.74 4.32
C LEU A 181 -4.35 17.07 4.87
N VAL A 182 -3.21 17.07 5.54
CA VAL A 182 -2.64 18.27 6.16
C VAL A 182 -1.56 18.87 5.27
N GLY A 183 -1.65 20.16 4.98
CA GLY A 183 -0.79 20.90 4.05
C GLY A 183 -1.44 21.06 2.68
N LYS A 184 -2.22 22.14 2.51
CA LYS A 184 -2.98 22.36 1.25
C LYS A 184 -2.09 22.53 0.04
N ASP A 185 -0.99 23.26 0.19
CA ASP A 185 0.03 23.47 -0.83
C ASP A 185 0.64 22.16 -1.36
N TYR A 186 0.73 21.13 -0.51
CA TYR A 186 1.22 19.82 -0.90
C TYR A 186 0.13 18.93 -1.52
N TRP A 187 -1.05 18.86 -0.90
CA TRP A 187 -2.09 17.90 -1.27
C TRP A 187 -3.05 18.38 -2.36
N GLU A 188 -3.28 19.69 -2.51
CA GLU A 188 -4.16 20.22 -3.57
C GLU A 188 -3.71 19.81 -4.98
N PRO A 189 -2.41 19.90 -5.36
CA PRO A 189 -1.95 19.42 -6.67
C PRO A 189 -2.24 17.93 -6.91
N VAL A 190 -2.07 17.09 -5.89
CA VAL A 190 -2.33 15.65 -5.96
C VAL A 190 -3.82 15.37 -6.14
N VAL A 191 -4.66 16.01 -5.34
CA VAL A 191 -6.12 15.86 -5.43
C VAL A 191 -6.65 16.43 -6.76
N HIS A 192 -6.08 17.53 -7.24
CA HIS A 192 -6.38 18.09 -8.55
C HIS A 192 -6.01 17.12 -9.68
N PHE A 193 -4.80 16.54 -9.65
CA PHE A 193 -4.40 15.48 -10.58
C PHE A 193 -5.41 14.32 -10.60
N ILE A 194 -5.82 13.82 -9.42
CA ILE A 194 -6.79 12.73 -9.33
C ILE A 194 -8.13 13.14 -9.97
N ARG A 195 -8.63 14.34 -9.64
CA ARG A 195 -9.91 14.87 -10.17
C ARG A 195 -9.89 15.09 -11.68
N GLU A 196 -8.79 15.58 -12.24
CA GLU A 196 -8.71 15.95 -13.66
C GLU A 196 -8.23 14.81 -14.56
N LYS A 197 -7.43 13.87 -14.05
CA LYS A 197 -6.87 12.79 -14.86
C LYS A 197 -7.58 11.46 -14.61
N THR A 198 -7.80 11.09 -13.36
CA THR A 198 -8.29 9.74 -13.03
C THR A 198 -9.81 9.63 -13.00
N CYS A 199 -10.52 10.68 -12.54
CA CYS A 199 -11.98 10.66 -12.46
C CYS A 199 -12.68 10.69 -13.83
N PRO A 200 -12.27 11.48 -14.84
CA PRO A 200 -12.94 11.50 -16.14
C PRO A 200 -12.82 10.16 -16.89
N MET A 201 -11.75 9.40 -16.61
CA MET A 201 -11.58 8.04 -17.12
C MET A 201 -12.47 7.00 -16.42
N GLY A 202 -13.24 7.38 -15.40
CA GLY A 202 -14.02 6.46 -14.58
C GLY A 202 -13.17 5.56 -13.67
N SER A 203 -11.86 5.81 -13.57
CA SER A 203 -10.94 4.98 -12.79
C SER A 203 -11.07 5.18 -11.28
N VAL A 204 -11.54 6.36 -10.88
CA VAL A 204 -11.84 6.74 -9.50
C VAL A 204 -13.17 7.49 -9.51
N LYS A 205 -14.08 7.17 -8.59
CA LYS A 205 -15.33 7.95 -8.45
C LYS A 205 -15.03 9.27 -7.74
N ARG A 206 -15.55 10.36 -8.30
CA ARG A 206 -15.39 11.71 -7.75
C ARG A 206 -15.90 11.82 -6.30
N GLU A 207 -16.97 11.11 -5.96
CA GLU A 207 -17.52 11.04 -4.59
C GLU A 207 -16.50 10.56 -3.55
N HIS A 208 -15.61 9.63 -3.91
CA HIS A 208 -14.56 9.17 -2.98
C HIS A 208 -13.56 10.29 -2.69
N VAL A 209 -13.19 11.07 -3.72
CA VAL A 209 -12.21 12.15 -3.61
C VAL A 209 -12.79 13.36 -2.87
N ASP A 210 -14.04 13.69 -3.17
CA ASP A 210 -14.75 14.83 -2.56
C ASP A 210 -15.10 14.58 -1.10
N SER A 211 -14.98 13.35 -0.62
CA SER A 211 -15.12 13.02 0.80
C SER A 211 -13.91 13.41 1.65
N TRP A 212 -12.73 13.64 1.05
CA TRP A 212 -11.52 14.01 1.81
C TRP A 212 -11.54 15.48 2.23
N LYS A 213 -10.87 15.80 3.35
CA LYS A 213 -10.69 17.18 3.81
C LYS A 213 -9.22 17.58 3.76
N ILE A 214 -8.93 18.71 3.11
CA ILE A 214 -7.58 19.28 3.06
C ILE A 214 -7.52 20.52 3.96
N VAL A 215 -6.58 20.53 4.88
CA VAL A 215 -6.47 21.52 5.98
C VAL A 215 -5.01 21.97 6.16
N ASP A 216 -4.78 23.06 6.87
CA ASP A 216 -3.40 23.56 7.15
C ASP A 216 -3.02 23.48 8.63
N THR A 217 -4.00 23.39 9.52
CA THR A 217 -3.79 23.49 10.98
C THR A 217 -4.25 22.23 11.71
N ALA A 218 -3.73 22.05 12.93
CA ALA A 218 -4.09 20.93 13.79
C ALA A 218 -5.56 21.01 14.25
N GLU A 219 -6.03 22.22 14.51
CA GLU A 219 -7.40 22.53 14.92
C GLU A 219 -8.41 22.22 13.81
N GLU A 220 -8.09 22.61 12.57
CA GLU A 220 -8.90 22.24 11.41
C GLU A 220 -8.90 20.72 11.19
N ALA A 221 -7.76 20.05 11.38
CA ALA A 221 -7.66 18.60 11.20
C ALA A 221 -8.53 17.82 12.19
N ILE A 222 -8.51 18.17 13.48
CA ILE A 222 -9.34 17.48 14.47
C ILE A 222 -10.83 17.79 14.27
N ALA A 223 -11.17 19.04 13.95
CA ALA A 223 -12.55 19.41 13.66
C ALA A 223 -13.11 18.67 12.44
N ALA A 224 -12.33 18.59 11.35
CA ALA A 224 -12.70 17.85 10.16
C ALA A 224 -12.88 16.36 10.46
N MET A 225 -11.95 15.76 11.21
CA MET A 225 -12.02 14.36 11.63
C MET A 225 -13.32 14.05 12.38
N GLU A 226 -13.67 14.84 13.39
CA GLU A 226 -14.87 14.64 14.20
C GLU A 226 -16.18 14.93 13.45
N GLU A 227 -16.20 15.93 12.57
CA GLU A 227 -17.34 16.24 11.72
C GLU A 227 -17.65 15.06 10.78
N MET A 228 -16.63 14.58 10.06
CA MET A 228 -16.76 13.45 9.14
C MET A 228 -17.14 12.16 9.87
N GLY A 229 -16.60 11.92 11.06
CA GLY A 229 -16.89 10.73 11.86
C GLY A 229 -18.36 10.62 12.30
N LYS A 230 -19.12 11.73 12.32
CA LYS A 230 -20.57 11.72 12.63
C LYS A 230 -21.42 11.25 11.44
N GLU A 231 -20.97 11.54 10.22
CA GLU A 231 -21.69 11.21 8.99
C GLU A 231 -21.36 9.81 8.48
N ILE A 232 -20.15 9.33 8.78
CA ILE A 232 -19.70 8.00 8.36
C ILE A 232 -20.28 6.94 9.30
N PRO A 233 -20.98 5.90 8.79
CA PRO A 233 -21.50 4.83 9.62
C PRO A 233 -20.39 4.21 10.47
N HIS A 234 -20.65 3.99 11.75
CA HIS A 234 -19.65 3.46 12.68
C HIS A 234 -19.11 2.13 12.14
N CYS A 235 -17.85 2.15 11.70
CA CYS A 235 -17.15 0.94 11.34
C CYS A 235 -16.89 0.16 12.63
N ASP A 236 -17.20 -1.13 12.64
CA ASP A 236 -16.71 -2.01 13.69
C ASP A 236 -15.24 -2.30 13.35
N LEU A 237 -14.36 -1.61 14.08
CA LEU A 237 -12.90 -1.67 13.97
C LEU A 237 -12.33 -2.97 14.53
N SER A 238 -13.17 -3.90 15.00
CA SER A 238 -12.69 -5.22 15.43
C SER A 238 -11.94 -5.90 14.29
N VAL A 239 -10.82 -6.51 14.63
CA VAL A 239 -10.01 -7.27 13.68
C VAL A 239 -10.82 -8.39 13.00
N SER A 240 -11.89 -8.87 13.65
CA SER A 240 -12.84 -9.84 13.09
C SER A 240 -13.67 -9.35 11.90
N ASN A 241 -13.78 -8.05 11.68
CA ASN A 241 -14.55 -7.48 10.57
C ASN A 241 -13.71 -7.01 9.38
N PHE A 242 -12.38 -7.07 9.48
CA PHE A 242 -11.53 -6.78 8.34
C PHE A 242 -11.52 -7.97 7.38
N HIS A 243 -12.26 -7.80 6.28
CA HIS A 243 -12.36 -8.68 5.12
C HIS A 243 -13.07 -10.02 5.36
N SER A 244 -14.11 -10.24 4.55
CA SER A 244 -14.80 -11.51 4.30
C SER A 244 -15.52 -12.18 5.46
N GLY A 245 -16.37 -11.49 6.24
CA GLY A 245 -17.46 -12.12 7.02
C GLY A 245 -17.07 -13.23 8.02
N GLU A 246 -15.77 -13.51 8.19
CA GLU A 246 -15.22 -14.65 8.91
C GLU A 246 -14.86 -14.16 10.31
N LYS A 247 -15.79 -14.39 11.23
CA LYS A 247 -15.71 -13.89 12.63
C LYS A 247 -14.57 -14.52 13.46
N ASN A 248 -13.74 -15.40 12.90
CA ASN A 248 -12.70 -16.11 13.62
C ASN A 248 -11.29 -15.77 13.08
N ILE A 249 -10.49 -15.10 13.91
CA ILE A 249 -9.11 -14.67 13.61
C ILE A 249 -8.25 -15.87 13.19
N ASP A 250 -8.42 -17.04 13.81
CA ASP A 250 -7.62 -18.22 13.50
C ASP A 250 -7.78 -18.64 12.04
N TRP A 251 -9.02 -18.69 11.56
CA TRP A 251 -9.33 -19.09 10.19
C TRP A 251 -8.81 -18.07 9.16
N ARG A 252 -8.89 -16.77 9.50
CA ARG A 252 -8.33 -15.69 8.68
C ARG A 252 -6.81 -15.83 8.53
N ILE A 253 -6.12 -16.10 9.63
CA ILE A 253 -4.67 -16.38 9.63
C ILE A 253 -4.36 -17.60 8.74
N PHE A 254 -5.10 -18.71 8.87
CA PHE A 254 -4.91 -19.86 7.97
C PHE A 254 -5.16 -19.52 6.50
N ARG A 255 -6.14 -18.66 6.18
CA ARG A 255 -6.40 -18.23 4.81
C ARG A 255 -5.26 -17.37 4.25
N ILE A 256 -4.74 -16.42 5.04
CA ILE A 256 -3.57 -15.61 4.65
C ILE A 256 -2.38 -16.53 4.36
N MET A 257 -2.13 -17.53 5.22
CA MET A 257 -1.07 -18.50 5.03
C MET A 257 -1.23 -19.27 3.72
N ALA A 258 -2.44 -19.78 3.42
CA ALA A 258 -2.72 -20.49 2.19
C ALA A 258 -2.48 -19.62 0.96
N GLU A 259 -2.97 -18.38 0.96
CA GLU A 259 -2.75 -17.43 -0.14
C GLU A 259 -1.28 -17.10 -0.36
N LEU A 260 -0.49 -16.96 0.71
CA LEU A 260 0.95 -16.74 0.60
C LEU A 260 1.66 -17.96 -0.01
N VAL A 261 1.33 -19.17 0.44
CA VAL A 261 1.90 -20.41 -0.12
C VAL A 261 1.58 -20.54 -1.61
N GLU A 262 0.31 -20.41 -1.98
CA GLU A 262 -0.15 -20.48 -3.37
C GLU A 262 0.47 -19.37 -4.23
N GLY A 263 0.57 -18.16 -3.68
CA GLY A 263 1.20 -17.01 -4.31
C GLY A 263 2.68 -17.24 -4.61
N PHE A 264 3.43 -17.79 -3.65
CA PHE A 264 4.84 -18.09 -3.84
C PHE A 264 5.07 -19.23 -4.82
N GLU A 265 4.26 -20.28 -4.76
CA GLU A 265 4.29 -21.35 -5.76
C GLU A 265 4.01 -20.79 -7.17
N PHE A 266 3.06 -19.85 -7.28
CA PHE A 266 2.75 -19.18 -8.53
C PHE A 266 3.96 -18.44 -9.13
N LEU A 267 4.75 -17.76 -8.28
CA LEU A 267 5.95 -17.01 -8.67
C LEU A 267 7.14 -17.90 -9.09
N THR A 268 7.30 -19.10 -8.52
CA THR A 268 8.47 -19.97 -8.81
C THR A 268 8.64 -20.36 -10.29
N GLY A 269 7.61 -20.17 -11.12
CA GLY A 269 7.66 -20.41 -12.57
C GLY A 269 7.96 -19.16 -13.41
N LEU A 270 8.12 -17.98 -12.80
CA LEU A 270 8.31 -16.71 -13.50
C LEU A 270 9.79 -16.30 -13.43
N VAL A 271 10.48 -16.34 -14.58
CA VAL A 271 11.92 -15.98 -14.65
C VAL A 271 12.17 -14.79 -15.60
N GLU A 272 11.32 -14.64 -16.62
CA GLU A 272 11.45 -13.62 -17.67
C GLU A 272 10.09 -12.96 -17.93
N ASP A 273 9.58 -12.18 -16.97
CA ASP A 273 8.29 -11.52 -17.04
C ASP A 273 8.37 -9.98 -17.00
N VAL A 274 7.33 -9.35 -17.56
CA VAL A 274 7.08 -7.91 -17.47
C VAL A 274 5.68 -7.71 -16.89
N THR A 275 5.59 -6.93 -15.82
CA THR A 275 4.33 -6.62 -15.17
C THR A 275 3.72 -5.35 -15.78
N VAL A 276 2.47 -5.45 -16.23
CA VAL A 276 1.71 -4.33 -16.83
C VAL A 276 0.45 -4.04 -16.03
N LEU A 277 0.31 -2.79 -15.59
CA LEU A 277 -0.77 -2.32 -14.71
C LEU A 277 -1.45 -1.10 -15.29
N GLY A 278 -2.75 -0.96 -15.05
CA GLY A 278 -3.56 0.15 -15.56
C GLY A 278 -5.02 0.00 -15.18
N THR A 279 -5.85 0.92 -15.64
CA THR A 279 -7.29 0.88 -15.34
C THR A 279 -8.03 -0.26 -16.04
N ARG A 280 -9.12 -0.69 -15.39
CA ARG A 280 -10.14 -1.54 -15.99
C ARG A 280 -11.19 -0.77 -16.80
N HIS A 281 -11.21 0.56 -16.70
CA HIS A 281 -12.21 1.43 -17.33
C HIS A 281 -11.70 2.02 -18.65
N ILE A 282 -11.33 1.15 -19.58
CA ILE A 282 -11.07 1.54 -20.98
C ILE A 282 -11.94 0.71 -21.91
N GLU A 283 -12.42 1.33 -22.98
CA GLU A 283 -13.22 0.68 -24.02
C GLU A 283 -12.30 -0.07 -25.00
N GLN A 284 -12.80 -1.16 -25.60
CA GLN A 284 -12.01 -2.04 -26.47
C GLN A 284 -11.56 -1.37 -27.78
N ASP A 285 -12.28 -0.35 -28.23
CA ASP A 285 -11.97 0.46 -29.42
C ASP A 285 -11.09 1.68 -29.09
N SER A 286 -10.74 1.90 -27.83
CA SER A 286 -9.86 2.99 -27.43
C SER A 286 -8.43 2.81 -27.91
N HIS A 287 -7.73 3.93 -28.14
CA HIS A 287 -6.30 3.92 -28.43
C HIS A 287 -5.47 3.23 -27.33
N TYR A 288 -5.91 3.34 -26.07
CA TYR A 288 -5.26 2.65 -24.95
C TYR A 288 -5.34 1.13 -25.08
N TYR A 289 -6.52 0.60 -25.42
CA TYR A 289 -6.68 -0.85 -25.60
C TYR A 289 -5.81 -1.36 -26.76
N ALA A 290 -5.82 -0.66 -27.90
CA ALA A 290 -4.97 -1.01 -29.05
C ALA A 290 -3.47 -0.98 -28.70
N THR A 291 -3.03 0.04 -27.96
CA THR A 291 -1.62 0.18 -27.52
C THR A 291 -1.23 -0.91 -26.53
N ALA A 292 -2.09 -1.21 -25.57
CA ALA A 292 -1.90 -2.28 -24.58
C ALA A 292 -1.84 -3.66 -25.24
N TYR A 293 -2.72 -3.91 -26.23
CA TYR A 293 -2.69 -5.13 -27.05
C TYR A 293 -1.37 -5.28 -27.81
N GLU A 294 -0.94 -4.24 -28.53
CA GLU A 294 0.30 -4.28 -29.29
C GLU A 294 1.53 -4.48 -28.38
N LEU A 295 1.53 -3.83 -27.21
CA LEU A 295 2.56 -4.04 -26.18
C LEU A 295 2.64 -5.51 -25.76
N GLY A 296 1.50 -6.12 -25.40
CA GLY A 296 1.43 -7.54 -25.02
C GLY A 296 1.97 -8.45 -26.12
N SER A 297 1.59 -8.19 -27.38
CA SER A 297 2.07 -8.96 -28.54
C SER A 297 3.59 -8.84 -28.71
N ARG A 298 4.16 -7.65 -28.53
CA ARG A 298 5.61 -7.41 -28.64
C ARG A 298 6.41 -8.04 -27.52
N LEU A 299 5.91 -7.97 -26.29
CA LEU A 299 6.54 -8.61 -25.13
C LEU A 299 6.61 -10.12 -25.34
N ALA A 300 5.49 -10.75 -25.71
CA ALA A 300 5.40 -12.17 -26.02
C ALA A 300 6.36 -12.59 -27.16
N LYS A 301 6.39 -11.85 -28.28
CA LYS A 301 7.32 -12.11 -29.39
C LYS A 301 8.79 -11.95 -29.01
N SER A 302 9.08 -11.17 -27.97
CA SER A 302 10.42 -10.97 -27.43
C SER A 302 10.80 -12.01 -26.36
N GLY A 303 9.90 -12.96 -26.07
CA GLY A 303 10.13 -14.03 -25.10
C GLY A 303 9.78 -13.68 -23.65
N TYR A 304 9.13 -12.53 -23.41
CA TYR A 304 8.68 -12.17 -22.06
C TYR A 304 7.28 -12.69 -21.79
N ALA A 305 7.10 -13.31 -20.62
CA ALA A 305 5.78 -13.51 -20.04
C ALA A 305 5.17 -12.17 -19.62
N VAL A 306 3.86 -12.02 -19.73
CA VAL A 306 3.17 -10.81 -19.28
C VAL A 306 2.40 -11.11 -18.00
N VAL A 307 2.64 -10.34 -16.95
CA VAL A 307 1.88 -10.38 -15.70
C VAL A 307 0.94 -9.17 -15.62
N THR A 308 -0.33 -9.39 -15.32
CA THR A 308 -1.32 -8.32 -15.15
C THR A 308 -2.18 -8.54 -13.90
N GLY A 309 -3.08 -7.57 -13.61
CA GLY A 309 -4.10 -7.74 -12.57
C GLY A 309 -5.25 -8.70 -12.93
N GLY A 310 -5.23 -9.31 -14.12
CA GLY A 310 -6.19 -10.34 -14.55
C GLY A 310 -7.60 -9.84 -14.93
N SER A 311 -7.94 -8.59 -14.65
CA SER A 311 -9.26 -8.02 -14.93
C SER A 311 -9.43 -7.59 -16.40
N ILE A 312 -10.58 -6.97 -16.71
CA ILE A 312 -10.87 -6.34 -18.01
C ILE A 312 -10.07 -5.04 -18.22
N GLY A 313 -10.15 -4.45 -19.41
CA GLY A 313 -9.52 -3.16 -19.73
C GLY A 313 -8.06 -3.32 -20.14
N VAL A 314 -7.12 -2.60 -19.48
CA VAL A 314 -5.69 -2.68 -19.83
C VAL A 314 -5.18 -4.11 -19.69
N ALA A 315 -5.46 -4.77 -18.56
CA ALA A 315 -5.02 -6.14 -18.32
C ALA A 315 -5.49 -7.09 -19.43
N GLU A 316 -6.79 -7.08 -19.76
CA GLU A 316 -7.36 -7.87 -20.86
C GLU A 316 -6.68 -7.61 -22.19
N ALA A 317 -6.44 -6.34 -22.56
CA ALA A 317 -5.80 -6.01 -23.83
C ALA A 317 -4.39 -6.59 -23.93
N VAL A 318 -3.57 -6.40 -22.88
CA VAL A 318 -2.19 -6.92 -22.86
C VAL A 318 -2.20 -8.45 -22.85
N ASN A 319 -3.05 -9.07 -22.02
CA ASN A 319 -3.19 -10.52 -21.96
C ASN A 319 -3.60 -11.10 -23.32
N LYS A 320 -4.57 -10.47 -24.00
CA LYS A 320 -5.00 -10.85 -25.34
C LYS A 320 -3.86 -10.78 -26.36
N GLY A 321 -3.14 -9.65 -26.38
CA GLY A 321 -2.01 -9.47 -27.30
C GLY A 321 -0.90 -10.49 -27.08
N ALA A 322 -0.58 -10.80 -25.82
CA ALA A 322 0.41 -11.80 -25.47
C ALA A 322 -0.02 -13.22 -25.86
N MET A 323 -1.25 -13.61 -25.50
CA MET A 323 -1.80 -14.94 -25.79
C MET A 323 -1.93 -15.21 -27.29
N GLU A 324 -2.45 -14.24 -28.07
CA GLU A 324 -2.59 -14.39 -29.53
C GLU A 324 -1.24 -14.43 -30.25
N ALA A 325 -0.19 -13.85 -29.65
CA ALA A 325 1.19 -13.98 -30.12
C ALA A 325 1.87 -15.29 -29.69
N GLY A 326 1.18 -16.16 -28.95
CA GLY A 326 1.69 -17.44 -28.46
C GLY A 326 2.59 -17.33 -27.23
N GLY A 327 2.58 -16.19 -26.52
CA GLY A 327 3.33 -15.99 -25.28
C GLY A 327 2.55 -16.35 -24.02
N GLU A 328 3.26 -16.40 -22.89
CA GLU A 328 2.65 -16.62 -21.58
C GLU A 328 1.94 -15.36 -21.08
N SER A 329 0.71 -15.54 -20.60
CA SER A 329 -0.19 -14.46 -20.19
C SER A 329 -0.77 -14.78 -18.81
N LEU A 330 -0.34 -14.02 -17.79
CA LEU A 330 -0.65 -14.30 -16.39
C LEU A 330 -1.59 -13.24 -15.80
N GLY A 331 -2.52 -13.69 -14.97
CA GLY A 331 -3.46 -12.84 -14.25
C GLY A 331 -3.41 -13.05 -12.73
N ILE A 332 -3.17 -11.97 -11.98
CA ILE A 332 -3.18 -11.94 -10.50
C ILE A 332 -4.40 -11.16 -10.03
N GLY A 333 -5.48 -11.88 -9.78
CA GLY A 333 -6.81 -11.36 -9.47
C GLY A 333 -7.04 -11.03 -7.99
N LEU A 334 -8.03 -10.18 -7.72
CA LEU A 334 -8.57 -9.93 -6.39
C LEU A 334 -10.06 -10.30 -6.38
N GLU A 335 -10.49 -11.12 -5.43
CA GLU A 335 -11.89 -11.38 -5.19
C GLU A 335 -12.53 -10.13 -4.55
N VAL A 336 -13.49 -9.51 -5.23
CA VAL A 336 -14.20 -8.32 -4.73
C VAL A 336 -15.70 -8.64 -4.70
N TYR A 337 -16.35 -8.41 -3.55
CA TYR A 337 -17.77 -8.73 -3.32
C TYR A 337 -18.16 -10.20 -3.63
N GLY A 338 -17.28 -11.17 -3.35
CA GLY A 338 -17.54 -12.58 -3.62
C GLY A 338 -17.51 -12.96 -5.09
N LYS A 339 -17.05 -12.05 -5.96
CA LYS A 339 -16.90 -12.29 -7.40
C LYS A 339 -15.43 -12.21 -7.79
N GLU A 340 -15.00 -13.24 -8.49
CA GLU A 340 -13.75 -13.24 -9.23
C GLU A 340 -14.03 -12.78 -10.65
N SER A 341 -13.19 -11.91 -11.19
CA SER A 341 -13.24 -11.51 -12.60
C SER A 341 -11.86 -11.66 -13.19
N MET A 342 -11.73 -12.71 -14.01
CA MET A 342 -10.56 -12.98 -14.80
C MET A 342 -10.94 -12.85 -16.29
N ASN A 343 -10.11 -12.18 -17.07
CA ASN A 343 -10.33 -12.07 -18.51
C ASN A 343 -10.03 -13.41 -19.20
N PRO A 344 -10.62 -13.69 -20.38
CA PRO A 344 -10.51 -14.99 -21.04
C PRO A 344 -9.14 -15.25 -21.69
N TYR A 345 -8.21 -14.30 -21.64
CA TYR A 345 -6.93 -14.36 -22.34
C TYR A 345 -5.74 -14.65 -21.42
N VAL A 346 -6.01 -15.02 -20.16
CA VAL A 346 -4.97 -15.52 -19.25
C VAL A 346 -4.74 -17.01 -19.50
N THR A 347 -3.48 -17.41 -19.58
CA THR A 347 -3.05 -18.81 -19.69
C THR A 347 -2.79 -19.43 -18.31
N LYS A 348 -2.42 -18.60 -17.33
CA LYS A 348 -2.24 -18.99 -15.92
C LYS A 348 -2.79 -17.88 -15.03
N SER A 349 -3.49 -18.23 -13.95
CA SER A 349 -4.02 -17.23 -13.03
C SER A 349 -4.02 -17.70 -11.59
N ILE A 350 -4.03 -16.72 -10.69
CA ILE A 350 -4.22 -16.90 -9.25
C ILE A 350 -5.08 -15.75 -8.73
N SER A 351 -5.89 -16.02 -7.72
CA SER A 351 -6.79 -15.04 -7.13
C SER A 351 -6.69 -15.04 -5.62
N PHE A 352 -6.83 -13.85 -5.05
CA PHE A 352 -6.62 -13.59 -3.62
C PHE A 352 -7.87 -12.96 -3.02
N LYS A 353 -8.13 -13.22 -1.74
CA LYS A 353 -9.17 -12.52 -0.97
C LYS A 353 -8.62 -11.29 -0.29
N PHE A 354 -7.35 -11.30 0.10
CA PHE A 354 -6.71 -10.18 0.77
C PHE A 354 -5.95 -9.29 -0.22
N PRO A 355 -6.20 -7.96 -0.24
CA PRO A 355 -5.46 -7.03 -1.09
C PRO A 355 -3.96 -7.07 -0.85
N PHE A 356 -3.52 -7.24 0.39
CA PHE A 356 -2.10 -7.23 0.73
C PHE A 356 -1.34 -8.49 0.27
N THR A 357 -1.97 -9.68 0.31
CA THR A 357 -1.36 -10.91 -0.23
C THR A 357 -1.24 -10.80 -1.73
N ARG A 358 -2.31 -10.37 -2.41
CA ARG A 358 -2.30 -10.08 -3.85
C ARG A 358 -1.20 -9.10 -4.22
N LYS A 359 -1.11 -7.99 -3.49
CA LYS A 359 -0.13 -6.93 -3.74
C LYS A 359 1.29 -7.49 -3.69
N LEU A 360 1.60 -8.28 -2.67
CA LEU A 360 2.91 -8.91 -2.51
C LEU A 360 3.33 -9.73 -3.74
N ILE A 361 2.37 -10.42 -4.36
CA ILE A 361 2.61 -11.26 -5.54
C ILE A 361 2.66 -10.43 -6.83
N VAL A 362 1.80 -9.43 -7.00
CA VAL A 362 1.79 -8.59 -8.22
C VAL A 362 2.96 -7.62 -8.30
N THR A 363 3.53 -7.22 -7.16
CA THR A 363 4.72 -6.36 -7.10
C THR A 363 6.00 -7.17 -6.89
N ALA A 364 5.95 -8.49 -7.08
CA ALA A 364 7.16 -9.31 -7.11
C ALA A 364 8.09 -8.82 -8.25
N PRO A 365 9.42 -8.85 -8.07
CA PRO A 365 10.35 -8.32 -9.06
C PRO A 365 10.17 -8.92 -10.45
N SER A 366 9.80 -8.07 -11.41
CA SER A 366 9.77 -8.35 -12.85
C SER A 366 10.96 -7.69 -13.55
N LYS A 367 11.19 -8.00 -14.84
CA LYS A 367 12.21 -7.31 -15.65
C LYS A 367 11.90 -5.83 -15.89
N ALA A 368 10.63 -5.47 -15.88
CA ALA A 368 10.15 -4.11 -15.93
C ALA A 368 8.73 -4.03 -15.38
N PHE A 369 8.36 -2.84 -14.89
CA PHE A 369 6.97 -2.48 -14.61
C PHE A 369 6.50 -1.42 -15.60
N ILE A 370 5.35 -1.65 -16.22
CA ILE A 370 4.74 -0.73 -17.18
C ILE A 370 3.38 -0.28 -16.64
N PHE A 371 3.20 1.03 -16.51
CA PHE A 371 1.99 1.65 -16.00
C PHE A 371 1.27 2.42 -17.09
N PHE A 372 0.06 1.96 -17.41
CA PHE A 372 -0.93 2.75 -18.13
C PHE A 372 -1.68 3.67 -17.16
N PRO A 373 -2.38 4.69 -17.67
CA PRO A 373 -3.29 5.52 -16.87
C PRO A 373 -4.23 4.69 -16.00
N GLY A 374 -4.42 5.12 -14.76
CA GLY A 374 -5.24 4.38 -13.80
C GLY A 374 -5.64 5.13 -12.54
N GLY A 375 -6.35 4.41 -11.66
CA GLY A 375 -6.91 4.94 -10.41
C GLY A 375 -6.06 4.61 -9.19
N PHE A 376 -6.68 4.56 -8.01
CA PHE A 376 -5.97 4.33 -6.74
C PHE A 376 -5.16 3.04 -6.72
N GLY A 377 -5.68 1.93 -7.25
CA GLY A 377 -4.93 0.67 -7.31
C GLY A 377 -3.66 0.77 -8.17
N THR A 378 -3.72 1.50 -9.29
CA THR A 378 -2.55 1.71 -10.16
C THR A 378 -1.50 2.58 -9.47
N LEU A 379 -1.94 3.69 -8.85
CA LEU A 379 -1.07 4.60 -8.11
C LEU A 379 -0.44 3.93 -6.89
N HIS A 380 -1.21 3.13 -6.15
CA HIS A 380 -0.72 2.33 -5.03
C HIS A 380 0.42 1.39 -5.46
N HIS A 381 0.25 0.59 -6.52
CA HIS A 381 1.33 -0.28 -6.98
C HIS A 381 2.57 0.50 -7.44
N LEU A 382 2.38 1.65 -8.11
CA LEU A 382 3.50 2.51 -8.53
C LEU A 382 4.30 3.00 -7.34
N PHE A 383 3.64 3.57 -6.32
CA PHE A 383 4.32 4.11 -5.15
C PHE A 383 4.88 3.01 -4.23
N GLU A 384 4.27 1.82 -4.17
CA GLU A 384 4.86 0.65 -3.51
C GLU A 384 6.22 0.31 -4.16
N ILE A 385 6.26 0.13 -5.48
CA ILE A 385 7.50 -0.22 -6.19
C ILE A 385 8.57 0.87 -6.01
N LEU A 386 8.18 2.14 -6.14
CA LEU A 386 9.11 3.26 -5.91
C LEU A 386 9.64 3.28 -4.47
N THR A 387 8.80 2.96 -3.49
CA THR A 387 9.19 2.84 -2.07
C THR A 387 10.15 1.67 -1.85
N LEU A 388 9.86 0.50 -2.43
CA LEU A 388 10.73 -0.66 -2.36
C LEU A 388 12.10 -0.38 -2.98
N ILE A 389 12.16 0.32 -4.12
CA ILE A 389 13.42 0.74 -4.74
C ILE A 389 14.16 1.77 -3.87
N GLU A 390 13.47 2.81 -3.37
CA GLU A 390 14.08 3.85 -2.52
C GLU A 390 14.69 3.26 -1.25
N THR A 391 14.00 2.30 -0.64
CA THR A 391 14.42 1.60 0.58
C THR A 391 15.39 0.45 0.32
N LYS A 392 15.83 0.26 -0.93
CA LYS A 392 16.74 -0.80 -1.40
C LYS A 392 16.25 -2.21 -1.10
N LYS A 393 14.93 -2.38 -1.05
CA LYS A 393 14.27 -3.66 -0.93
C LYS A 393 13.96 -4.26 -2.29
N MET A 394 13.83 -3.44 -3.32
CA MET A 394 13.81 -3.91 -4.71
C MET A 394 15.06 -3.40 -5.41
N GLN A 395 15.66 -4.24 -6.25
CA GLN A 395 16.71 -3.76 -7.14
C GLN A 395 16.16 -2.70 -8.10
N GLN A 396 17.02 -1.83 -8.59
CA GLN A 396 16.59 -0.84 -9.57
C GLN A 396 16.20 -1.55 -10.87
N ILE A 397 14.94 -1.41 -11.25
CA ILE A 397 14.35 -1.98 -12.46
C ILE A 397 13.65 -0.88 -13.26
N PRO A 398 13.53 -1.04 -14.60
CA PRO A 398 12.80 -0.10 -15.43
C PRO A 398 11.34 0.06 -15.00
N ILE A 399 10.93 1.31 -14.77
CA ILE A 399 9.54 1.71 -14.60
C ILE A 399 9.17 2.59 -15.78
N ILE A 400 8.17 2.17 -16.56
CA ILE A 400 7.74 2.83 -17.79
C ILE A 400 6.32 3.34 -17.59
N LEU A 401 6.12 4.65 -17.77
CA LEU A 401 4.82 5.30 -17.68
C LEU A 401 4.30 5.56 -19.11
N ILE A 402 3.17 4.95 -19.46
CA ILE A 402 2.52 5.10 -20.77
C ILE A 402 1.55 6.28 -20.72
N ASP A 403 1.58 7.11 -21.75
CA ASP A 403 0.87 8.39 -21.92
C ASP A 403 1.44 9.58 -21.14
N HIS A 404 2.25 10.39 -21.85
CA HIS A 404 2.78 11.64 -21.32
C HIS A 404 1.68 12.57 -20.80
N ALA A 405 0.53 12.68 -21.49
CA ALA A 405 -0.50 13.63 -21.12
C ALA A 405 -1.18 13.29 -19.78
N PHE A 406 -1.26 12.01 -19.42
CA PHE A 406 -1.73 11.58 -18.12
C PHE A 406 -0.71 11.83 -17.03
N TRP A 407 0.57 11.46 -17.23
CA TRP A 407 1.60 11.51 -16.19
C TRP A 407 2.30 12.87 -16.04
N GLU A 408 2.07 13.82 -16.95
CA GLU A 408 2.55 15.19 -16.83
C GLU A 408 1.74 15.96 -15.78
N PRO A 409 2.40 16.58 -14.78
CA PRO A 409 1.74 17.26 -13.66
C PRO A 409 0.95 18.50 -14.05
#